data_AF-A0A835FXI8-F1
#
_entry.id   AF-A0A835FXI8-F1
#
_cell.length_a   1.000
_cell.length_b   1.000
_cell.length_c   1.000
_cell.angle_alpha   90.00
_cell.angle_beta   90.00
_cell.angle_gamma   90.00
#
_symmetry.space_group_name_H-M   'P 1'
#
loop_
_entity.id
_entity.type
_entity.pdbx_description
1 polymer ?
#
loop_
_entity_poly.entity_id
_entity_poly.type
_entity_poly.pdbx_seq_one_letter_code
_entity_poly.pdbx_strand_id
1 'polypeptide(L)'
;MRSRVALEPLAEEPGGGEEDAARRRTGLHAALHRWARLLSGGGAAGDDARSAPDLRVLLSVLACPLSPVPILPRLPRHVASSAQYIIEQFRATTGCGKLDDGAVKSMYASGRVRLSMLQEPSGGGGGGGRGGHGHEGSFVLWQLAPSMWLVEMSVAGQSVAAGSDGRVAWRRTPWLGAHAARGGSRPLRRALQGLDPVTIASIFSTAEHAGEKQVDGEDCFVLRLDVGPSVLSSWSDGTAEVIRHGLTGFFSQRSGLLARLEDSQLTRIQSPGVAAMYWETTIASSMSDYRAVDGGVAVAHAGTSTAHLARFGVGVRAARVVTRMEESWTIDDVAFNVPGLGPDAFIPPEEVRRSRSYGAAIAAGK
;
A
#
# COMPACT_ATOMS: atom_id res chain seq x y z
N MET A 1 -50.34 -12.10 -38.51
CA MET A 1 -50.06 -10.70 -38.91
C MET A 1 -51.01 -9.78 -38.17
N ARG A 2 -50.53 -9.07 -37.15
CA ARG A 2 -51.23 -7.90 -36.59
C ARG A 2 -50.19 -6.81 -36.34
N SER A 3 -50.44 -5.69 -37.00
CA SER A 3 -49.65 -4.48 -37.13
C SER A 3 -49.48 -3.76 -35.79
N ARG A 4 -48.27 -3.26 -35.52
CA ARG A 4 -48.03 -2.19 -34.55
C ARG A 4 -48.01 -0.88 -35.32
N VAL A 5 -48.94 0.01 -34.97
CA VAL A 5 -48.91 1.43 -35.33
C VAL A 5 -48.22 2.16 -34.18
N ALA A 6 -47.24 2.97 -34.53
CA ALA A 6 -46.54 3.90 -33.64
C ALA A 6 -47.40 5.14 -33.39
N LEU A 7 -47.44 5.59 -32.14
CA LEU A 7 -47.73 6.98 -31.77
C LEU A 7 -46.87 7.32 -30.54
N GLU A 8 -45.97 8.29 -30.71
CA GLU A 8 -45.39 9.07 -29.61
C GLU A 8 -46.47 9.90 -28.90
N PRO A 9 -46.21 10.29 -27.65
CA PRO A 9 -46.52 11.63 -27.22
C PRO A 9 -45.30 12.38 -26.70
N LEU A 10 -45.31 13.67 -27.04
CA LEU A 10 -44.42 14.76 -26.71
C LEU A 10 -44.09 14.93 -25.22
N ALA A 11 -42.80 15.22 -24.98
CA ALA A 11 -42.25 16.34 -24.22
C ALA A 11 -43.02 16.89 -22.99
N GLU A 12 -42.47 16.64 -21.80
CA GLU A 12 -42.22 17.65 -20.77
C GLU A 12 -40.95 17.26 -19.99
N GLU A 13 -39.85 17.99 -20.20
CA GLU A 13 -38.68 17.98 -19.32
C GLU A 13 -38.49 19.41 -18.81
N PRO A 14 -38.63 19.65 -17.50
CA PRO A 14 -37.87 20.70 -16.87
C PRO A 14 -37.01 20.12 -15.74
N GLY A 15 -35.70 20.20 -15.94
CA GLY A 15 -34.79 20.54 -14.85
C GLY A 15 -34.01 19.39 -14.20
N GLY A 16 -32.68 19.50 -14.32
CA GLY A 16 -31.74 19.14 -13.24
C GLY A 16 -31.56 17.65 -12.98
N GLY A 17 -30.87 16.94 -13.88
CA GLY A 17 -30.65 15.50 -13.74
C GLY A 17 -29.20 15.00 -13.74
N GLU A 18 -28.18 15.86 -13.85
CA GLU A 18 -26.78 15.38 -13.89
C GLU A 18 -26.13 15.21 -12.51
N GLU A 19 -26.62 15.87 -11.44
CA GLU A 19 -26.05 15.70 -10.10
C GLU A 19 -26.52 14.41 -9.40
N ASP A 20 -27.72 13.90 -9.71
CA ASP A 20 -28.25 12.70 -9.04
C ASP A 20 -27.75 11.37 -9.63
N ALA A 21 -27.31 11.35 -10.89
CA ALA A 21 -26.68 10.17 -11.48
C ALA A 21 -25.24 9.94 -10.95
N ALA A 22 -24.56 10.99 -10.49
CA ALA A 22 -23.24 10.90 -9.87
C ALA A 22 -23.27 10.25 -8.47
N ARG A 23 -24.41 10.35 -7.76
CA ARG A 23 -24.60 9.75 -6.43
C ARG A 23 -24.72 8.23 -6.45
N ARG A 24 -25.07 7.61 -7.59
CA ARG A 24 -25.30 6.15 -7.70
C ARG A 24 -24.05 5.32 -8.00
N ARG A 25 -22.88 5.93 -8.22
CA ARG A 25 -21.63 5.23 -8.51
C ARG A 25 -20.67 5.23 -7.31
N THR A 26 -21.14 4.70 -6.18
CA THR A 26 -20.29 4.40 -5.02
C THR A 26 -19.55 3.09 -5.24
N GLY A 27 -18.23 3.13 -5.36
CA GLY A 27 -17.42 1.93 -5.49
C GLY A 27 -16.06 2.22 -6.11
N LEU A 28 -15.11 1.31 -5.86
CA LEU A 28 -13.72 1.33 -6.32
C LEU A 28 -13.51 1.88 -7.75
N HIS A 29 -14.46 1.65 -8.65
CA HIS A 29 -14.50 2.20 -10.02
C HIS A 29 -14.36 3.73 -10.08
N ALA A 30 -15.11 4.49 -9.26
CA ALA A 30 -15.02 5.95 -9.25
C ALA A 30 -13.70 6.43 -8.62
N ALA A 31 -13.17 5.69 -7.65
CA ALA A 31 -11.86 5.93 -7.05
C ALA A 31 -10.73 5.69 -8.05
N LEU A 32 -10.73 4.56 -8.75
CA LEU A 32 -9.74 4.17 -9.76
C LEU A 32 -9.82 5.05 -11.01
N HIS A 33 -11.01 5.45 -11.46
CA HIS A 33 -11.14 6.41 -12.56
C HIS A 33 -10.73 7.83 -12.17
N ARG A 34 -10.97 8.26 -10.93
CA ARG A 34 -10.43 9.53 -10.43
C ARG A 34 -8.92 9.45 -10.30
N TRP A 35 -8.36 8.34 -9.81
CA TRP A 35 -6.93 8.04 -9.79
C TRP A 35 -6.30 8.07 -11.19
N ALA A 36 -6.90 7.38 -12.16
CA ALA A 36 -6.43 7.36 -13.55
C ALA A 36 -6.48 8.75 -14.19
N ARG A 37 -7.50 9.58 -13.86
CA ARG A 37 -7.59 10.97 -14.31
C ARG A 37 -6.56 11.88 -13.63
N LEU A 38 -6.35 11.74 -12.33
CA LEU A 38 -5.34 12.47 -11.55
C LEU A 38 -3.92 12.22 -12.09
N LEU A 39 -3.63 11.00 -12.52
CA LEU A 39 -2.33 10.61 -13.10
C LEU A 39 -2.20 10.90 -14.61
N SER A 40 -3.27 11.33 -15.28
CA SER A 40 -3.27 11.58 -16.74
C SER A 40 -3.08 13.05 -17.13
N GLY A 41 -2.88 13.96 -16.17
CA GLY A 41 -2.41 15.33 -16.42
C GLY A 41 -3.26 16.12 -17.42
N GLY A 42 -4.39 16.66 -16.96
CA GLY A 42 -5.18 17.64 -17.72
C GLY A 42 -5.39 18.90 -16.90
N GLY A 43 -4.55 19.92 -17.13
CA GLY A 43 -4.71 21.25 -16.54
C GLY A 43 -3.38 21.99 -16.41
N ALA A 44 -3.14 22.94 -17.31
CA ALA A 44 -2.04 23.90 -17.19
C ALA A 44 -2.41 24.98 -16.15
N ALA A 45 -1.64 25.08 -15.08
CA ALA A 45 -1.58 26.25 -14.19
C ALA A 45 -0.24 26.25 -13.45
N GLY A 46 0.22 27.44 -13.02
CA GLY A 46 1.59 27.77 -12.60
C GLY A 46 2.23 26.94 -11.48
N ASP A 47 3.48 27.29 -11.12
CA ASP A 47 4.39 26.49 -10.28
C ASP A 47 3.80 25.98 -8.95
N ASP A 48 2.92 26.74 -8.28
CA ASP A 48 2.22 26.30 -7.07
C ASP A 48 1.19 25.18 -7.31
N ALA A 49 0.58 25.14 -8.50
CA ALA A 49 -0.39 24.14 -8.89
C ALA A 49 0.26 22.81 -9.29
N ARG A 50 1.60 22.73 -9.44
CA ARG A 50 2.34 21.47 -9.68
C ARG A 50 2.65 20.74 -8.37
N SER A 51 2.89 21.46 -7.29
CA SER A 51 3.19 20.91 -5.97
C SER A 51 2.03 20.08 -5.39
N ALA A 52 0.78 20.56 -5.59
CA ALA A 52 -0.42 19.88 -5.10
C ALA A 52 -0.74 18.53 -5.78
N PRO A 53 -0.74 18.37 -7.11
CA PRO A 53 -0.97 17.08 -7.77
C PRO A 53 0.18 16.10 -7.51
N ASP A 54 1.43 16.56 -7.48
CA ASP A 54 2.58 15.72 -7.15
C ASP A 54 2.46 15.17 -5.72
N LEU A 55 2.13 16.01 -4.75
CA LEU A 55 1.88 15.59 -3.37
C LEU A 55 0.73 14.57 -3.26
N ARG A 56 -0.37 14.76 -4.01
CA ARG A 56 -1.48 13.80 -4.04
C ARG A 56 -1.03 12.44 -4.55
N VAL A 57 -0.19 12.41 -5.58
CA VAL A 57 0.35 11.17 -6.15
C VAL A 57 1.32 10.50 -5.18
N LEU A 58 2.25 11.27 -4.59
CA LEU A 58 3.18 10.79 -3.56
C LEU A 58 2.42 10.13 -2.40
N LEU A 59 1.46 10.85 -1.82
CA LEU A 59 0.64 10.33 -0.74
C LEU A 59 -0.18 9.13 -1.19
N SER A 60 -0.71 9.15 -2.40
CA SER A 60 -1.48 8.04 -2.99
C SER A 60 -0.68 6.74 -3.04
N VAL A 61 0.61 6.78 -3.40
CA VAL A 61 1.45 5.59 -3.54
C VAL A 61 2.18 5.22 -2.24
N LEU A 62 2.78 6.20 -1.56
CA LEU A 62 3.74 5.95 -0.48
C LEU A 62 3.14 6.00 0.93
N ALA A 63 2.02 6.71 1.15
CA ALA A 63 1.54 6.95 2.52
C ALA A 63 1.08 5.67 3.23
N CYS A 64 0.19 4.90 2.58
CA CYS A 64 -0.42 3.70 3.18
C CYS A 64 -0.49 2.49 2.23
N PRO A 65 0.61 2.07 1.59
CA PRO A 65 0.66 0.86 0.79
C PRO A 65 0.40 -0.38 1.66
N LEU A 66 -0.44 -1.28 1.15
CA LEU A 66 -0.77 -2.54 1.81
C LEU A 66 0.21 -3.62 1.35
N SER A 67 0.58 -4.51 2.25
CA SER A 67 1.30 -5.74 1.90
C SER A 67 0.49 -6.54 0.87
N PRO A 68 1.14 -7.19 -0.11
CA PRO A 68 0.50 -8.24 -0.89
C PRO A 68 -0.04 -9.34 0.01
N VAL A 69 0.80 -9.86 0.90
CA VAL A 69 0.46 -11.14 1.52
C VAL A 69 -0.36 -10.89 2.78
N PRO A 70 -1.53 -11.56 2.93
CA PRO A 70 -2.23 -11.55 4.21
C PRO A 70 -1.36 -12.20 5.29
N ILE A 71 -1.67 -11.97 6.56
CA ILE A 71 -0.95 -12.67 7.63
C ILE A 71 -1.18 -14.17 7.47
N LEU A 72 -0.11 -14.92 7.24
CA LEU A 72 -0.18 -16.36 7.06
C LEU A 72 -0.27 -17.06 8.42
N PRO A 73 -0.97 -18.20 8.51
CA PRO A 73 -1.01 -19.01 9.72
C PRO A 73 0.42 -19.36 10.14
N ARG A 74 0.71 -19.26 11.45
CA ARG A 74 2.01 -19.62 12.00
C ARG A 74 2.33 -21.07 11.65
N LEU A 75 3.44 -21.29 10.95
CA LEU A 75 3.97 -22.62 10.73
C LEU A 75 4.66 -23.13 12.01
N PRO A 76 4.62 -24.45 12.27
CA PRO A 76 5.41 -25.06 13.33
C PRO A 76 6.90 -24.73 13.19
N ARG A 77 7.59 -24.51 14.32
CA ARG A 77 9.03 -24.23 14.39
C ARG A 77 9.84 -25.48 14.03
N HIS A 78 9.90 -25.81 12.75
CA HIS A 78 10.77 -26.84 12.20
C HIS A 78 11.59 -26.23 11.07
N VAL A 79 12.91 -26.35 11.15
CA VAL A 79 13.80 -25.93 10.06
C VAL A 79 13.90 -27.05 9.05
N ALA A 80 13.04 -27.01 8.04
CA ALA A 80 12.99 -27.98 6.94
C ALA A 80 13.47 -27.38 5.60
N SER A 81 13.69 -26.06 5.53
CA SER A 81 14.17 -25.37 4.33
C SER A 81 15.19 -24.27 4.68
N SER A 82 15.98 -23.86 3.68
CA SER A 82 16.89 -22.71 3.81
C SER A 82 16.15 -21.43 4.19
N ALA A 83 14.94 -21.21 3.63
CA ALA A 83 14.13 -20.04 3.96
C ALA A 83 13.75 -20.01 5.45
N GLN A 84 13.34 -21.15 6.01
CA GLN A 84 13.04 -21.25 7.44
C GLN A 84 14.29 -21.01 8.29
N TYR A 85 15.44 -21.53 7.90
CA TYR A 85 16.71 -21.26 8.59
C TYR A 85 17.03 -19.76 8.64
N ILE A 86 16.93 -19.07 7.50
CA ILE A 86 17.17 -17.63 7.38
C ILE A 86 16.21 -16.84 8.28
N ILE A 87 14.93 -17.24 8.31
CA ILE A 87 13.94 -16.57 9.16
C ILE A 87 14.15 -16.85 10.65
N GLU A 88 14.60 -18.05 11.04
CA GLU A 88 14.98 -18.30 12.44
C GLU A 88 16.20 -17.48 12.85
N GLN A 89 17.18 -17.28 11.96
CA GLN A 89 18.30 -16.36 12.21
C GLN A 89 17.80 -14.92 12.39
N PHE A 90 16.90 -14.44 11.52
CA PHE A 90 16.27 -13.13 11.66
C PHE A 90 15.51 -12.99 13.00
N ARG A 91 14.76 -14.02 13.42
CA ARG A 91 14.06 -14.04 14.72
C ARG A 91 15.03 -13.95 15.89
N ALA A 92 16.15 -14.69 15.81
CA ALA A 92 17.17 -14.70 16.84
C ALA A 92 17.85 -13.32 16.96
N THR A 93 18.27 -12.72 15.83
CA THR A 93 18.92 -11.40 15.83
C THR A 93 17.98 -10.30 16.28
N THR A 94 16.73 -10.30 15.81
CA THR A 94 15.75 -9.27 16.20
C THR A 94 15.21 -9.47 17.61
N GLY A 95 15.43 -10.61 18.24
CA GLY A 95 14.85 -10.94 19.54
C GLY A 95 13.32 -11.11 19.51
N CYS A 96 12.69 -11.11 18.33
CA CYS A 96 11.24 -11.14 18.20
C CYS A 96 10.62 -12.49 18.58
N GLY A 97 11.43 -13.55 18.70
CA GLY A 97 10.99 -14.83 19.27
C GLY A 97 10.40 -14.70 20.68
N LYS A 98 10.84 -13.71 21.47
CA LYS A 98 10.27 -13.40 22.80
C LYS A 98 8.84 -12.85 22.73
N LEU A 99 8.45 -12.31 21.58
CA LEU A 99 7.13 -11.72 21.31
C LEU A 99 6.13 -12.78 20.84
N ASP A 100 6.61 -13.92 20.32
CA ASP A 100 5.78 -14.96 19.72
C ASP A 100 4.92 -15.73 20.74
N ASP A 101 5.31 -15.77 22.01
CA ASP A 101 4.62 -16.54 23.06
C ASP A 101 3.33 -15.83 23.57
N GLY A 102 2.78 -14.90 22.79
CA GLY A 102 1.54 -14.17 23.10
C GLY A 102 1.73 -12.96 24.01
N ALA A 103 2.98 -12.61 24.31
CA ALA A 103 3.35 -11.54 25.25
C ALA A 103 3.20 -10.14 24.67
N VAL A 104 3.35 -9.96 23.34
CA VAL A 104 3.17 -8.65 22.69
C VAL A 104 1.94 -8.63 21.80
N LYS A 105 0.95 -7.85 22.24
CA LYS A 105 -0.33 -7.69 21.55
C LYS A 105 -0.43 -6.37 20.80
N SER A 106 0.29 -5.34 21.25
CA SER A 106 0.17 -3.99 20.70
C SER A 106 1.53 -3.36 20.42
N MET A 107 1.54 -2.46 19.43
CA MET A 107 2.70 -1.65 19.06
C MET A 107 2.26 -0.22 18.75
N TYR A 108 3.13 0.72 19.10
CA TYR A 108 3.09 2.12 18.68
C TYR A 108 4.40 2.49 18.01
N ALA A 109 4.33 3.30 16.96
CA ALA A 109 5.49 3.98 16.41
C ALA A 109 5.12 5.37 15.90
N SER A 110 5.97 6.36 16.13
CA SER A 110 5.88 7.68 15.51
C SER A 110 7.19 8.04 14.83
N GLY A 111 7.08 8.82 13.76
CA GLY A 111 8.26 9.16 12.99
C GLY A 111 8.04 10.30 12.02
N ARG A 112 9.12 10.66 11.35
CA ARG A 112 9.17 11.67 10.31
C ARG A 112 9.33 11.02 8.96
N VAL A 113 8.83 11.71 7.94
CA VAL A 113 8.90 11.27 6.56
C VAL A 113 9.20 12.45 5.66
N ARG A 114 9.98 12.21 4.60
CA ARG A 114 10.19 13.15 3.51
C ARG A 114 9.88 12.45 2.20
N LEU A 115 8.98 13.05 1.41
CA LEU A 115 8.51 12.52 0.13
C LEU A 115 8.95 13.43 -1.02
N SER A 116 9.42 12.87 -2.12
CA SER A 116 9.79 13.66 -3.31
C SER A 116 9.53 12.92 -4.61
N MET A 117 9.14 13.66 -5.65
CA MET A 117 9.15 13.16 -7.02
C MET A 117 10.59 13.17 -7.56
N LEU A 118 11.01 12.09 -8.20
CA LEU A 118 12.25 12.07 -8.96
C LEU A 118 11.95 12.54 -10.37
N GLN A 119 12.55 13.67 -10.75
CA GLN A 119 12.55 14.08 -12.15
C GLN A 119 13.52 13.19 -12.93
N GLU A 120 13.08 12.69 -14.09
CA GLU A 120 14.01 12.09 -15.03
C GLU A 120 14.94 13.19 -15.58
N PRO A 121 16.24 12.92 -15.77
CA PRO A 121 17.14 13.88 -16.39
C PRO A 121 16.70 14.08 -17.85
N SER A 122 15.92 15.13 -18.11
CA SER A 122 15.67 15.57 -19.47
C SER A 122 17.00 16.04 -20.05
N GLY A 123 17.51 15.31 -21.05
CA GLY A 123 18.74 15.67 -21.74
C GLY A 123 18.66 17.07 -22.33
N GLY A 124 19.59 17.94 -21.94
CA GLY A 124 19.85 19.21 -22.61
C GLY A 124 19.95 20.41 -21.66
N GLY A 125 21.19 20.83 -21.39
CA GLY A 125 21.51 22.22 -21.04
C GLY A 125 21.71 22.49 -19.55
N GLY A 126 22.95 22.84 -19.19
CA GLY A 126 23.42 23.03 -17.82
C GLY A 126 22.64 24.04 -16.96
N GLY A 127 22.62 23.74 -15.66
CA GLY A 127 22.17 24.61 -14.57
C GLY A 127 21.97 23.76 -13.30
N GLY A 128 22.67 24.11 -12.22
CA GLY A 128 22.85 23.29 -11.02
C GLY A 128 21.62 22.55 -10.49
N GLY A 129 21.85 21.32 -10.03
CA GLY A 129 20.84 20.38 -9.54
C GLY A 129 19.86 21.00 -8.55
N ARG A 130 18.62 21.14 -8.99
CA ARG A 130 17.46 21.29 -8.11
C ARG A 130 16.83 19.91 -8.00
N GLY A 131 17.23 19.16 -6.97
CA GLY A 131 16.46 18.02 -6.51
C GLY A 131 15.00 18.45 -6.32
N GLY A 132 14.05 17.59 -6.68
CA GLY A 132 12.62 17.87 -6.51
C GLY A 132 12.33 18.39 -5.10
N HIS A 133 11.40 19.35 -4.98
CA HIS A 133 11.01 19.90 -3.67
C HIS A 133 10.46 18.75 -2.81
N GLY A 134 11.25 18.34 -1.81
CA GLY A 134 10.84 17.30 -0.87
C GLY A 134 9.79 17.85 0.10
N HIS A 135 8.72 17.10 0.29
CA HIS A 135 7.66 17.39 1.24
C HIS A 135 7.93 16.65 2.54
N GLU A 136 8.15 17.41 3.61
CA GLU A 136 8.33 16.86 4.94
C GLU A 136 7.00 16.65 5.65
N GLY A 137 6.99 15.69 6.56
CA GLY A 137 5.84 15.35 7.36
C GLY A 137 6.17 14.36 8.47
N SER A 138 5.12 13.87 9.10
CA SER A 138 5.19 12.89 10.17
C SER A 138 4.11 11.85 10.02
N PHE A 139 4.29 10.74 10.72
CA PHE A 139 3.27 9.72 10.83
C PHE A 139 3.24 9.11 12.23
N VAL A 140 2.09 8.51 12.55
CA VAL A 140 1.87 7.70 13.73
C VAL A 140 1.24 6.40 13.29
N LEU A 141 1.73 5.28 13.82
CA LEU A 141 1.26 3.92 13.58
C LEU A 141 0.88 3.27 14.91
N TRP A 142 -0.29 2.66 14.93
CA TRP A 142 -0.77 1.79 15.99
C TRP A 142 -1.02 0.41 15.41
N GLN A 143 -0.68 -0.64 16.15
CA GLN A 143 -1.01 -2.02 15.78
C GLN A 143 -1.55 -2.77 16.99
N LEU A 144 -2.50 -3.66 16.73
CA LEU A 144 -3.03 -4.61 17.69
C LEU A 144 -3.18 -5.97 16.99
N ALA A 145 -2.52 -7.00 17.52
CA ALA A 145 -2.58 -8.33 16.97
C ALA A 145 -3.94 -9.01 17.29
N PRO A 146 -4.49 -9.80 16.35
CA PRO A 146 -4.05 -9.98 14.98
C PRO A 146 -4.63 -8.90 14.03
N SER A 147 -3.83 -8.48 13.05
CA SER A 147 -4.31 -7.81 11.83
C SER A 147 -5.05 -6.47 12.01
N MET A 148 -5.03 -5.86 13.20
CA MET A 148 -5.55 -4.50 13.43
C MET A 148 -4.41 -3.50 13.40
N TRP A 149 -4.60 -2.40 12.69
CA TRP A 149 -3.61 -1.33 12.60
C TRP A 149 -4.27 -0.01 12.20
N LEU A 150 -3.65 1.11 12.55
CA LEU A 150 -4.09 2.46 12.18
C LEU A 150 -2.84 3.30 11.93
N VAL A 151 -2.76 3.93 10.77
CA VAL A 151 -1.73 4.89 10.42
C VAL A 151 -2.35 6.22 10.08
N GLU A 152 -1.78 7.27 10.64
CA GLU A 152 -2.10 8.66 10.31
C GLU A 152 -0.81 9.32 9.86
N MET A 153 -0.83 9.98 8.71
CA MET A 153 0.31 10.65 8.13
C MET A 153 -0.09 12.07 7.73
N SER A 154 0.74 13.05 8.08
CA SER A 154 0.55 14.45 7.69
C SER A 154 1.80 14.96 6.99
N VAL A 155 1.67 15.38 5.73
CA VAL A 155 2.77 15.87 4.88
C VAL A 155 2.31 17.13 4.18
N ALA A 156 3.09 18.21 4.29
CA ALA A 156 2.81 19.50 3.63
C ALA A 156 1.34 19.98 3.75
N GLY A 157 0.77 19.87 4.96
CA GLY A 157 -0.61 20.30 5.26
C GLY A 157 -1.72 19.38 4.75
N GLN A 158 -1.38 18.21 4.21
CA GLN A 158 -2.34 17.17 3.83
C GLN A 158 -2.24 15.98 4.78
N SER A 159 -3.39 15.52 5.29
CA SER A 159 -3.46 14.36 6.18
C SER A 159 -4.13 13.17 5.49
N VAL A 160 -3.52 12.00 5.62
CA VAL A 160 -4.03 10.72 5.14
C VAL A 160 -4.12 9.77 6.33
N ALA A 161 -5.23 9.05 6.42
CA ALA A 161 -5.39 8.00 7.42
C ALA A 161 -5.73 6.68 6.72
N ALA A 162 -5.24 5.58 7.28
CA ALA A 162 -5.63 4.23 6.86
C ALA A 162 -5.64 3.31 8.07
N GLY A 163 -6.49 2.31 8.06
CA GLY A 163 -6.54 1.37 9.16
C GLY A 163 -7.15 0.04 8.78
N SER A 164 -7.13 -0.89 9.73
CA SER A 164 -7.77 -2.18 9.64
C SER A 164 -8.36 -2.60 10.97
N ASP A 165 -9.59 -3.12 10.94
CA ASP A 165 -10.28 -3.74 12.09
C ASP A 165 -10.03 -5.26 12.16
N GLY A 166 -9.04 -5.76 11.43
CA GLY A 166 -8.77 -7.19 11.29
C GLY A 166 -9.63 -7.89 10.23
N ARG A 167 -10.69 -7.25 9.73
CA ARG A 167 -11.58 -7.77 8.68
C ARG A 167 -11.55 -6.94 7.40
N VAL A 168 -11.32 -5.64 7.51
CA VAL A 168 -11.29 -4.69 6.40
C VAL A 168 -10.13 -3.73 6.58
N ALA A 169 -9.29 -3.62 5.56
CA ALA A 169 -8.42 -2.47 5.45
C ALA A 169 -9.20 -1.32 4.80
N TRP A 170 -9.01 -0.09 5.28
CA TRP A 170 -9.64 1.11 4.77
C TRP A 170 -8.63 2.24 4.65
N ARG A 171 -8.96 3.22 3.81
CA ARG A 171 -8.13 4.40 3.57
C ARG A 171 -9.00 5.64 3.43
N ARG A 172 -8.50 6.76 3.94
CA ARG A 172 -9.11 8.09 3.87
C ARG A 172 -8.09 9.08 3.35
N THR A 173 -8.41 9.70 2.21
CA THR A 173 -7.62 10.82 1.67
C THR A 173 -8.52 12.04 1.48
N PRO A 174 -7.97 13.27 1.51
CA PRO A 174 -8.76 14.49 1.34
C PRO A 174 -9.54 14.54 0.01
N TRP A 175 -8.99 13.95 -1.06
CA TRP A 175 -9.59 13.96 -2.40
C TRP A 175 -10.57 12.82 -2.69
N LEU A 176 -10.56 11.75 -1.89
CA LEU A 176 -11.37 10.55 -2.15
C LEU A 176 -12.33 10.19 -1.01
N GLY A 177 -12.12 10.74 0.18
CA GLY A 177 -12.83 10.34 1.39
C GLY A 177 -12.44 8.92 1.84
N ALA A 178 -13.20 8.40 2.81
CA ALA A 178 -12.98 7.07 3.36
C ALA A 178 -13.56 5.97 2.44
N HIS A 179 -12.76 4.95 2.15
CA HIS A 179 -13.16 3.80 1.35
C HIS A 179 -12.45 2.52 1.83
N ALA A 180 -13.11 1.37 1.67
CA ALA A 180 -12.51 0.07 1.94
C ALA A 180 -11.54 -0.32 0.82
N ALA A 181 -10.40 -0.90 1.19
CA ALA A 181 -9.59 -1.70 0.29
C ALA A 181 -10.27 -3.06 0.05
N ARG A 182 -10.19 -3.56 -1.19
CA ARG A 182 -10.65 -4.91 -1.51
C ARG A 182 -9.70 -5.96 -0.94
N GLY A 183 -10.19 -7.18 -0.73
CA GLY A 183 -9.35 -8.33 -0.40
C GLY A 183 -9.04 -8.60 1.07
N GLY A 184 -9.90 -8.12 1.98
CA GLY A 184 -9.75 -8.37 3.43
C GLY A 184 -8.66 -7.54 4.10
N SER A 185 -8.36 -7.88 5.36
CA SER A 185 -7.25 -7.28 6.10
C SER A 185 -5.91 -7.80 5.60
N ARG A 186 -4.97 -6.88 5.38
CA ARG A 186 -3.56 -7.16 5.06
C ARG A 186 -2.69 -6.29 5.95
N PRO A 187 -1.45 -6.70 6.27
CA PRO A 187 -0.50 -5.86 6.97
C PRO A 187 -0.24 -4.56 6.21
N LEU A 188 -0.01 -3.48 6.96
CA LEU A 188 0.54 -2.25 6.39
C LEU A 188 1.98 -2.52 5.94
N ARG A 189 2.36 -2.12 4.72
CA ARG A 189 3.74 -2.32 4.20
C ARG A 189 4.79 -1.71 5.13
N ARG A 190 4.48 -0.58 5.78
CA ARG A 190 5.38 0.07 6.74
C ARG A 190 5.78 -0.84 7.90
N ALA A 191 4.88 -1.71 8.36
CA ALA A 191 5.21 -2.72 9.36
C ALA A 191 6.33 -3.66 8.87
N LEU A 192 6.37 -3.93 7.55
CA LEU A 192 7.37 -4.80 6.93
C LEU A 192 8.71 -4.12 6.67
N GLN A 193 8.80 -2.79 6.81
CA GLN A 193 10.03 -2.02 6.64
C GLN A 193 10.90 -2.06 7.91
N GLY A 194 11.04 -3.25 8.51
CA GLY A 194 11.86 -3.47 9.72
C GLY A 194 11.22 -3.03 11.04
N LEU A 195 9.94 -2.63 11.03
CA LEU A 195 9.25 -2.11 12.21
C LEU A 195 8.58 -3.22 13.05
N ASP A 196 7.91 -4.18 12.40
CA ASP A 196 7.26 -5.32 13.04
C ASP A 196 7.98 -6.63 12.65
N PRO A 197 9.03 -7.03 13.39
CA PRO A 197 9.80 -8.23 13.08
C PRO A 197 8.98 -9.52 13.23
N VAL A 198 7.91 -9.53 14.03
CA VAL A 198 7.03 -10.71 14.16
C VAL A 198 6.25 -10.91 12.86
N THR A 199 5.66 -9.85 12.32
CA THR A 199 4.93 -9.92 11.06
C THR A 199 5.87 -10.23 9.89
N ILE A 200 7.07 -9.65 9.84
CA ILE A 200 8.09 -9.96 8.82
C ILE A 200 8.42 -11.45 8.83
N ALA A 201 8.77 -11.99 10.00
CA ALA A 201 9.11 -13.41 10.14
C ALA A 201 7.92 -14.33 9.82
N SER A 202 6.69 -13.91 10.14
CA SER A 202 5.48 -14.67 9.79
C SER A 202 5.25 -14.73 8.28
N ILE A 203 5.39 -13.60 7.58
CA ILE A 203 5.15 -13.53 6.13
C ILE A 203 6.20 -14.32 5.36
N PHE A 204 7.47 -14.20 5.72
CA PHE A 204 8.56 -14.89 5.01
C PHE A 204 8.76 -16.36 5.45
N SER A 205 8.03 -16.84 6.46
CA SER A 205 8.10 -18.25 6.88
C SER A 205 7.66 -19.24 5.80
N THR A 206 6.86 -18.80 4.82
CA THR A 206 6.43 -19.59 3.67
C THR A 206 7.14 -19.20 2.38
N ALA A 207 8.17 -18.35 2.45
CA ALA A 207 8.88 -17.87 1.27
C ALA A 207 9.79 -18.98 0.70
N GLU A 208 10.09 -18.87 -0.59
CA GLU A 208 11.11 -19.68 -1.23
C GLU A 208 12.49 -19.01 -1.09
N HIS A 209 13.53 -19.80 -0.88
CA HIS A 209 14.90 -19.30 -0.94
C HIS A 209 15.32 -19.22 -2.41
N ALA A 210 15.43 -17.99 -2.92
CA ALA A 210 15.73 -17.71 -4.32
C ALA A 210 17.23 -17.63 -4.64
N GLY A 211 18.09 -17.64 -3.61
CA GLY A 211 19.55 -17.63 -3.73
C GLY A 211 20.20 -16.48 -2.96
N GLU A 212 21.37 -16.05 -3.42
CA GLU A 212 22.19 -15.03 -2.75
C GLU A 212 22.49 -13.86 -3.69
N LYS A 213 22.53 -12.64 -3.17
CA LYS A 213 22.79 -11.44 -3.93
C LYS A 213 23.44 -10.37 -3.06
N GLN A 214 24.42 -9.66 -3.61
CA GLN A 214 24.96 -8.46 -2.98
C GLN A 214 24.01 -7.27 -3.19
N VAL A 215 23.64 -6.61 -2.09
CA VAL A 215 22.75 -5.44 -2.07
C VAL A 215 23.42 -4.35 -1.25
N ASP A 216 23.60 -3.16 -1.83
CA ASP A 216 24.19 -1.99 -1.16
C ASP A 216 25.53 -2.28 -0.45
N GLY A 217 26.33 -3.20 -1.01
CA GLY A 217 27.62 -3.62 -0.48
C GLY A 217 27.58 -4.75 0.56
N GLU A 218 26.41 -5.31 0.83
CA GLU A 218 26.20 -6.40 1.79
C GLU A 218 25.70 -7.67 1.10
N ASP A 219 26.33 -8.81 1.41
CA ASP A 219 25.87 -10.11 0.92
C ASP A 219 24.56 -10.50 1.63
N CYS A 220 23.52 -10.77 0.85
CA CYS A 220 22.19 -11.09 1.35
C CYS A 220 21.69 -12.44 0.83
N PHE A 221 20.99 -13.18 1.68
CA PHE A 221 20.08 -14.23 1.25
C PHE A 221 18.79 -13.60 0.69
N VAL A 222 18.26 -14.17 -0.38
CA VAL A 222 17.08 -13.68 -1.09
C VAL A 222 15.91 -14.63 -0.83
N LEU A 223 14.88 -14.11 -0.18
CA LEU A 223 13.61 -14.82 0.01
C LEU A 223 12.52 -14.21 -0.86
N ARG A 224 11.82 -15.02 -1.63
CA ARG A 224 10.76 -14.58 -2.54
C ARG A 224 9.41 -15.15 -2.13
N LEU A 225 8.37 -14.36 -2.34
CA LEU A 225 7.01 -14.68 -2.00
C LEU A 225 6.07 -14.14 -3.08
N ASP A 226 5.43 -15.03 -3.82
CA ASP A 226 4.41 -14.67 -4.80
C ASP A 226 3.01 -14.97 -4.26
N VAL A 227 2.08 -14.05 -4.49
CA VAL A 227 0.68 -14.23 -4.08
C VAL A 227 -0.02 -15.20 -5.04
N GLY A 228 -0.65 -16.22 -4.47
CA GLY A 228 -1.41 -17.20 -5.25
C GLY A 228 -2.61 -16.60 -6.00
N PRO A 229 -3.00 -17.17 -7.17
CA PRO A 229 -4.08 -16.62 -8.00
C PRO A 229 -5.44 -16.48 -7.30
N SER A 230 -5.75 -17.36 -6.35
CA SER A 230 -7.00 -17.32 -5.57
C SER A 230 -7.10 -16.11 -4.65
N VAL A 231 -5.96 -15.65 -4.12
CA VAL A 231 -5.90 -14.46 -3.28
C VAL A 231 -5.98 -13.21 -4.17
N LEU A 232 -5.26 -13.19 -5.28
CA LEU A 232 -5.32 -12.08 -6.27
C LEU A 232 -6.72 -11.87 -6.84
N SER A 233 -7.45 -12.95 -7.12
CA SER A 233 -8.83 -12.85 -7.63
C SER A 233 -9.77 -12.24 -6.60
N SER A 234 -9.58 -12.50 -5.30
CA SER A 234 -10.37 -11.88 -4.22
C SER A 234 -10.17 -10.36 -4.10
N TRP A 235 -9.10 -9.83 -4.70
CA TRP A 235 -8.79 -8.40 -4.72
C TRP A 235 -9.30 -7.71 -5.99
N SER A 236 -9.65 -8.51 -6.99
CA SER A 236 -10.04 -8.08 -8.33
C SER A 236 -11.56 -7.86 -8.43
N ASP A 237 -11.98 -7.08 -9.41
CA ASP A 237 -13.37 -6.97 -9.84
C ASP A 237 -13.47 -6.87 -11.37
N GLY A 238 -14.68 -6.70 -11.90
CA GLY A 238 -14.89 -6.61 -13.35
C GLY A 238 -14.22 -5.42 -14.05
N THR A 239 -13.55 -4.53 -13.30
CA THR A 239 -12.90 -3.32 -13.82
C THR A 239 -11.42 -3.23 -13.48
N ALA A 240 -10.96 -3.91 -12.43
CA ALA A 240 -9.56 -3.95 -12.02
C ALA A 240 -9.16 -5.37 -11.61
N GLU A 241 -8.17 -5.93 -12.29
CA GLU A 241 -7.61 -7.25 -12.09
C GLU A 241 -6.17 -7.13 -11.58
N VAL A 242 -5.87 -7.66 -10.40
CA VAL A 242 -4.49 -7.78 -9.91
C VAL A 242 -3.90 -9.06 -10.52
N ILE A 243 -3.00 -8.90 -11.50
CA ILE A 243 -2.42 -10.01 -12.25
C ILE A 243 -1.28 -10.68 -11.48
N ARG A 244 -0.47 -9.87 -10.80
CA ARG A 244 0.68 -10.32 -10.03
C ARG A 244 0.89 -9.40 -8.85
N HIS A 245 1.22 -9.97 -7.70
CA HIS A 245 1.75 -9.23 -6.57
C HIS A 245 2.72 -10.13 -5.81
N GLY A 246 3.91 -9.64 -5.49
CA GLY A 246 4.93 -10.42 -4.79
C GLY A 246 5.87 -9.56 -3.97
N LEU A 247 6.52 -10.18 -2.99
CA LEU A 247 7.56 -9.60 -2.15
C LEU A 247 8.88 -10.35 -2.32
N THR A 248 9.97 -9.60 -2.27
CA THR A 248 11.32 -10.14 -2.15
C THR A 248 12.01 -9.49 -0.96
N GLY A 249 12.44 -10.30 0.01
CA GLY A 249 13.19 -9.87 1.17
C GLY A 249 14.67 -10.22 1.00
N PHE A 250 15.54 -9.27 1.31
CA PHE A 250 16.99 -9.44 1.30
C PHE A 250 17.48 -9.42 2.74
N PHE A 251 17.90 -10.59 3.24
CA PHE A 251 18.35 -10.79 4.60
C PHE A 251 19.87 -10.84 4.61
N SER A 252 20.49 -9.89 5.32
CA SER A 252 21.94 -9.79 5.40
C SER A 252 22.53 -11.10 5.95
N GLN A 253 23.51 -11.68 5.25
CA GLN A 253 24.23 -12.87 5.74
C GLN A 253 25.04 -12.56 7.01
N ARG A 254 25.51 -11.32 7.16
CA ARG A 254 26.35 -10.88 8.29
C ARG A 254 25.55 -10.73 9.59
N SER A 255 24.51 -9.91 9.57
CA SER A 255 23.69 -9.59 10.74
C SER A 255 22.47 -10.49 10.92
N GLY A 256 21.96 -11.13 9.85
CA GLY A 256 20.65 -11.78 9.84
C GLY A 256 19.45 -10.82 9.75
N LEU A 257 19.67 -9.50 9.67
CA LEU A 257 18.60 -8.49 9.59
C LEU A 257 18.08 -8.35 8.16
N LEU A 258 16.84 -7.86 8.03
CA LEU A 258 16.27 -7.50 6.73
C LEU A 258 16.91 -6.18 6.25
N ALA A 259 17.76 -6.25 5.23
CA ALA A 259 18.48 -5.11 4.66
C ALA A 259 17.63 -4.36 3.62
N ARG A 260 16.89 -5.11 2.78
CA ARG A 260 16.03 -4.55 1.74
C ARG A 260 14.75 -5.35 1.56
N LEU A 261 13.67 -4.67 1.19
CA LEU A 261 12.37 -5.23 0.85
C LEU A 261 11.92 -4.69 -0.51
N GLU A 262 11.58 -5.56 -1.44
CA GLU A 262 11.03 -5.19 -2.74
C GLU A 262 9.59 -5.71 -2.87
N ASP A 263 8.71 -4.85 -3.34
CA ASP A 263 7.31 -5.11 -3.62
C ASP A 263 7.03 -4.82 -5.09
N SER A 264 6.33 -5.72 -5.80
CA SER A 264 5.94 -5.53 -7.19
C SER A 264 4.49 -5.96 -7.39
N GLN A 265 3.66 -5.03 -7.87
CA GLN A 265 2.25 -5.24 -8.19
C GLN A 265 1.94 -4.86 -9.64
N LEU A 266 1.36 -5.79 -10.39
CA LEU A 266 0.83 -5.56 -11.73
C LEU A 266 -0.70 -5.62 -11.69
N THR A 267 -1.35 -4.53 -12.09
CA THR A 267 -2.80 -4.40 -12.16
C THR A 267 -3.24 -4.04 -13.57
N ARG A 268 -4.21 -4.77 -14.09
CA ARG A 268 -4.93 -4.42 -15.31
C ARG A 268 -6.22 -3.71 -14.95
N ILE A 269 -6.44 -2.55 -15.55
CA ILE A 269 -7.67 -1.77 -15.41
C ILE A 269 -8.36 -1.77 -16.77
N GLN A 270 -9.59 -2.22 -16.81
CA GLN A 270 -10.40 -2.23 -18.02
C GLN A 270 -11.84 -1.88 -17.70
N SER A 271 -12.28 -0.72 -18.19
CA SER A 271 -13.68 -0.31 -18.10
C SER A 271 -14.46 -0.82 -19.32
N PRO A 272 -15.77 -1.09 -19.20
CA PRO A 272 -16.58 -1.51 -20.34
C PRO A 272 -16.46 -0.53 -21.51
N GLY A 273 -16.15 -1.05 -22.71
CA GLY A 273 -15.99 -0.26 -23.92
C GLY A 273 -14.65 0.49 -24.07
N VAL A 274 -13.73 0.35 -23.12
CA VAL A 274 -12.39 0.97 -23.17
C VAL A 274 -11.31 -0.12 -23.27
N ALA A 275 -10.22 0.19 -23.98
CA ALA A 275 -9.08 -0.71 -24.06
C ALA A 275 -8.40 -0.89 -22.69
N ALA A 276 -7.83 -2.07 -22.46
CA ALA A 276 -7.16 -2.38 -21.21
C ALA A 276 -5.90 -1.53 -21.00
N MET A 277 -5.71 -1.08 -19.77
CA MET A 277 -4.54 -0.33 -19.31
C MET A 277 -3.84 -1.12 -18.21
N TYR A 278 -2.50 -1.15 -18.24
CA TYR A 278 -1.68 -1.84 -17.25
C TYR A 278 -0.93 -0.84 -16.38
N TRP A 279 -0.91 -1.13 -15.09
CA TRP A 279 -0.18 -0.40 -14.07
C TRP A 279 0.73 -1.34 -13.33
N GLU A 280 2.03 -1.04 -13.34
CA GLU A 280 3.02 -1.72 -12.54
C GLU A 280 3.51 -0.76 -11.47
N THR A 281 3.37 -1.14 -10.21
CA THR A 281 3.93 -0.43 -9.07
C THR A 281 5.04 -1.29 -8.50
N THR A 282 6.27 -0.78 -8.47
CA THR A 282 7.36 -1.40 -7.72
C THR A 282 7.80 -0.48 -6.61
N ILE A 283 8.05 -1.02 -5.42
CA ILE A 283 8.56 -0.27 -4.28
C ILE A 283 9.74 -1.04 -3.70
N ALA A 284 10.93 -0.45 -3.71
CA ALA A 284 12.10 -0.98 -3.03
C ALA A 284 12.35 -0.15 -1.77
N SER A 285 12.55 -0.80 -0.63
CA SER A 285 12.83 -0.15 0.66
C SER A 285 14.13 -0.70 1.24
N SER A 286 15.05 0.18 1.62
CA SER A 286 16.24 -0.19 2.40
C SER A 286 16.04 0.22 3.85
N MET A 287 16.38 -0.66 4.79
CA MET A 287 16.23 -0.43 6.23
C MET A 287 17.60 -0.27 6.86
N SER A 288 17.71 0.64 7.81
CA SER A 288 18.94 0.91 8.54
C SER A 288 18.65 1.27 9.99
N ASP A 289 19.72 1.41 10.77
CA ASP A 289 19.65 1.86 12.15
C ASP A 289 18.73 0.98 13.00
N TYR A 290 18.99 -0.33 12.98
CA TYR A 290 18.30 -1.27 13.85
C TYR A 290 18.73 -1.04 15.30
N ARG A 291 17.76 -0.71 16.15
CA ARG A 291 17.99 -0.47 17.59
C ARG A 291 17.08 -1.37 18.41
N ALA A 292 17.58 -1.80 19.55
CA ALA A 292 16.79 -2.56 20.52
C ALA A 292 15.82 -1.62 21.25
N VAL A 293 14.54 -2.01 21.29
CA VAL A 293 13.45 -1.33 22.00
C VAL A 293 12.88 -2.27 23.07
N ASP A 294 12.37 -1.70 24.18
CA ASP A 294 11.62 -2.32 25.29
C ASP A 294 11.60 -3.86 25.30
N GLY A 295 12.58 -4.47 25.99
CA GLY A 295 12.71 -5.94 26.08
C GLY A 295 13.73 -6.57 25.11
N GLY A 296 14.41 -5.74 24.32
CA GLY A 296 15.54 -6.15 23.48
C GLY A 296 15.15 -6.53 22.06
N VAL A 297 14.01 -6.03 21.57
CA VAL A 297 13.54 -6.29 20.21
C VAL A 297 14.19 -5.29 19.26
N ALA A 298 14.94 -5.76 18.26
CA ALA A 298 15.57 -4.89 17.29
C ALA A 298 14.58 -4.47 16.19
N VAL A 299 14.41 -3.17 16.00
CA VAL A 299 13.58 -2.56 14.95
C VAL A 299 14.35 -1.48 14.20
N ALA A 300 14.08 -1.33 12.90
CA ALA A 300 14.68 -0.31 12.07
C ALA A 300 14.15 1.08 12.44
N HIS A 301 15.05 2.02 12.73
CA HIS A 301 14.70 3.40 13.04
C HIS A 301 14.89 4.35 11.86
N ALA A 302 15.43 3.88 10.74
CA ALA A 302 15.54 4.66 9.53
C ALA A 302 15.43 3.80 8.28
N GLY A 303 15.08 4.45 7.18
CA GLY A 303 15.13 3.81 5.88
C GLY A 303 14.79 4.77 4.75
N THR A 304 14.97 4.25 3.54
CA THR A 304 14.59 4.92 2.30
C THR A 304 13.71 4.00 1.47
N SER A 305 12.88 4.56 0.61
CA SER A 305 12.10 3.79 -0.34
C SER A 305 12.00 4.49 -1.67
N THR A 306 12.19 3.74 -2.76
CA THR A 306 11.99 4.20 -4.12
C THR A 306 10.77 3.51 -4.69
N ALA A 307 9.81 4.27 -5.21
CA ALA A 307 8.64 3.74 -5.89
C ALA A 307 8.66 4.10 -7.37
N HIS A 308 8.42 3.11 -8.22
CA HIS A 308 8.21 3.29 -9.65
C HIS A 308 6.77 2.95 -9.98
N LEU A 309 6.07 3.92 -10.56
CA LEU A 309 4.73 3.72 -11.09
C LEU A 309 4.81 3.78 -12.61
N ALA A 310 4.75 2.62 -13.24
CA ALA A 310 4.78 2.47 -14.69
C ALA A 310 3.39 2.22 -15.25
N ARG A 311 3.04 2.92 -16.34
CA ARG A 311 1.80 2.73 -17.10
C ARG A 311 2.13 2.35 -18.54
N PHE A 312 1.46 1.31 -19.05
CA PHE A 312 1.58 0.85 -20.44
C PHE A 312 0.27 0.21 -20.95
N GLY A 313 0.10 0.13 -22.27
CA GLY A 313 -1.13 -0.36 -22.93
C GLY A 313 -1.64 0.54 -24.05
N VAL A 314 -2.82 0.22 -24.60
CA VAL A 314 -3.42 0.94 -25.74
C VAL A 314 -3.84 2.35 -25.31
N GLY A 315 -3.38 3.38 -26.02
CA GLY A 315 -3.68 4.79 -25.73
C GLY A 315 -2.59 5.57 -24.99
N VAL A 316 -1.45 4.95 -24.67
CA VAL A 316 -0.26 5.67 -24.17
C VAL A 316 0.59 6.11 -25.37
N ARG A 317 0.87 7.42 -25.50
CA ARG A 317 1.67 7.99 -26.60
C ARG A 317 3.14 7.51 -26.61
N ALA A 318 3.65 7.11 -25.46
CA ALA A 318 4.96 6.47 -25.27
C ALA A 318 4.76 4.99 -24.88
N ALA A 319 5.72 4.13 -25.19
CA ALA A 319 5.63 2.70 -24.86
C ALA A 319 5.48 2.43 -23.34
N ARG A 320 6.00 3.32 -22.49
CA ARG A 320 5.90 3.26 -21.03
C ARG A 320 6.02 4.67 -20.43
N VAL A 321 5.09 5.08 -19.56
CA VAL A 321 5.23 6.30 -18.73
C VAL A 321 5.61 5.85 -17.33
N VAL A 322 6.77 6.28 -16.82
CA VAL A 322 7.26 5.91 -15.49
C VAL A 322 7.33 7.17 -14.62
N THR A 323 6.61 7.15 -13.51
CA THR A 323 6.77 8.14 -12.44
C THR A 323 7.65 7.55 -11.36
N ARG A 324 8.67 8.28 -10.91
CA ARG A 324 9.58 7.85 -9.85
C ARG A 324 9.38 8.71 -8.61
N MET A 325 9.38 8.08 -7.46
CA MET A 325 9.13 8.73 -6.17
C MET A 325 10.13 8.20 -5.15
N GLU A 326 10.52 9.05 -4.21
CA GLU A 326 11.35 8.69 -3.07
C GLU A 326 10.65 9.04 -1.76
N GLU A 327 10.88 8.18 -0.78
CA GLU A 327 10.56 8.34 0.63
C GLU A 327 11.84 8.18 1.43
N SER A 328 12.13 9.07 2.36
CA SER A 328 13.01 8.78 3.48
C SER A 328 12.23 8.92 4.78
N TRP A 329 12.47 8.02 5.73
CA TRP A 329 11.74 7.99 6.99
C TRP A 329 12.67 7.72 8.15
N THR A 330 12.32 8.28 9.30
CA THR A 330 12.96 8.00 10.60
C THR A 330 11.89 7.72 11.63
N ILE A 331 12.20 6.85 12.59
CA ILE A 331 11.35 6.55 13.72
C ILE A 331 11.91 7.29 14.93
N ASP A 332 11.07 8.12 15.53
CA ASP A 332 11.43 8.92 16.69
C ASP A 332 11.10 8.13 17.98
N ASP A 333 9.94 7.47 18.03
CA ASP A 333 9.52 6.67 19.19
C ASP A 333 8.91 5.33 18.75
N VAL A 334 9.17 4.28 19.54
CA VAL A 334 8.55 2.96 19.42
C VAL A 334 8.22 2.45 20.82
N ALA A 335 7.03 1.86 20.97
CA ALA A 335 6.66 1.16 22.19
C ALA A 335 5.92 -0.13 21.86
N PHE A 336 6.18 -1.17 22.65
CA PHE A 336 5.43 -2.42 22.62
C PHE A 336 4.52 -2.51 23.85
N ASN A 337 3.45 -3.29 23.76
CA ASN A 337 2.50 -3.47 24.85
C ASN A 337 1.90 -2.18 25.40
N VAL A 338 1.54 -1.28 24.48
CA VAL A 338 0.88 0.00 24.78
C VAL A 338 -0.30 -0.21 25.73
N PRO A 339 -0.26 0.32 26.96
CA PRO A 339 -1.35 0.19 27.92
C PRO A 339 -2.63 0.85 27.41
N GLY A 340 -3.76 0.15 27.55
CA GLY A 340 -5.08 0.68 27.18
C GLY A 340 -5.41 0.65 25.68
N LEU A 341 -4.50 0.19 24.80
CA LEU A 341 -4.81 0.01 23.38
C LEU A 341 -5.73 -1.20 23.19
N GLY A 342 -7.00 -0.94 22.91
CA GLY A 342 -8.03 -1.95 22.65
C GLY A 342 -8.56 -1.94 21.22
N PRO A 343 -9.39 -2.93 20.83
CA PRO A 343 -9.99 -3.03 19.50
C PRO A 343 -10.81 -1.79 19.09
N ASP A 344 -11.37 -1.06 20.05
CA ASP A 344 -12.19 0.13 19.82
C ASP A 344 -11.40 1.27 19.14
N ALA A 345 -10.07 1.25 19.22
CA ALA A 345 -9.20 2.21 18.53
C ALA A 345 -9.14 1.99 17.00
N PHE A 346 -9.62 0.83 16.51
CA PHE A 346 -9.46 0.41 15.11
C PHE A 346 -10.79 0.38 14.33
N ILE A 347 -11.83 1.00 14.87
CA ILE A 347 -13.16 1.03 14.26
C ILE A 347 -13.09 1.77 12.90
N PRO A 348 -13.57 1.17 11.80
CA PRO A 348 -13.58 1.83 10.50
C PRO A 348 -14.51 3.05 10.48
N PRO A 349 -14.25 4.05 9.61
CA PRO A 349 -15.13 5.19 9.42
C PRO A 349 -16.56 4.77 9.05
N GLU A 350 -17.55 5.59 9.44
CA GLU A 350 -18.97 5.32 9.19
C GLU A 350 -19.29 5.11 7.71
N GLU A 351 -18.63 5.84 6.81
CA GLU A 351 -18.80 5.69 5.36
C GLU A 351 -18.42 4.28 4.88
N VAL A 352 -17.36 3.71 5.47
CA VAL A 352 -16.87 2.37 5.17
C VAL A 352 -17.84 1.32 5.73
N ARG A 353 -18.34 1.54 6.94
CA ARG A 353 -19.31 0.65 7.60
C ARG A 353 -20.64 0.60 6.85
N ARG A 354 -21.17 1.75 6.40
CA ARG A 354 -22.40 1.83 5.60
C ARG A 354 -22.23 1.17 4.24
N SER A 355 -21.13 1.41 3.53
CA SER A 355 -20.86 0.75 2.25
C SER A 355 -20.92 -0.78 2.35
N ARG A 356 -20.45 -1.33 3.47
CA ARG A 356 -20.54 -2.77 3.76
C ARG A 356 -21.96 -3.24 4.04
N SER A 357 -22.75 -2.51 4.82
CA SER A 357 -24.13 -2.91 5.10
C SER A 357 -24.97 -2.97 3.82
N TYR A 358 -24.78 -2.01 2.90
CA TYR A 358 -25.44 -2.05 1.60
C TYR A 358 -24.96 -3.21 0.71
N GLY A 359 -23.64 -3.47 0.66
CA GLY A 359 -23.11 -4.61 -0.10
C GLY A 359 -23.59 -5.96 0.42
N ALA A 360 -23.70 -6.11 1.73
CA ALA A 360 -24.23 -7.32 2.38
C ALA A 360 -25.74 -7.48 2.14
N ALA A 361 -26.53 -6.40 2.17
CA ALA A 361 -27.96 -6.43 1.88
C ALA A 361 -28.24 -6.86 0.43
N ILE A 362 -27.50 -6.28 -0.54
CA ILE A 362 -27.61 -6.66 -1.96
C ILE A 362 -27.21 -8.13 -2.18
N ALA A 363 -26.13 -8.59 -1.56
CA ALA A 363 -25.71 -10.00 -1.65
C ALA A 363 -26.72 -10.96 -0.99
N ALA A 364 -27.48 -10.49 -0.01
CA ALA A 364 -28.54 -11.24 0.66
C ALA A 364 -29.91 -11.14 -0.05
N GLY A 365 -30.00 -10.46 -1.20
CA GLY A 365 -31.23 -10.31 -1.97
C GLY A 365 -32.33 -9.52 -1.24
N LYS A 366 -31.94 -8.60 -0.34
CA LYS A 366 -32.86 -7.71 0.39
C LYS A 366 -32.88 -6.30 -0.18
#